data_AF-A0AAJ0TLW6-F1
#
_entry.id   AF-A0AAJ0TLW6-F1
#
_cell.length_a   1.000
_cell.length_b   1.000
_cell.length_c   1.000
_cell.angle_alpha   90.00
_cell.angle_beta   90.00
_cell.angle_gamma   90.00
#
_symmetry.space_group_name_H-M   'P 1'
#
loop_
_entity.id
_entity.type
_entity.pdbx_description
1 polymer ?
#
loop_
_entity_poly.entity_id
_entity_poly.type
_entity_poly.pdbx_seq_one_letter_code
_entity_poly.pdbx_strand_id
1 'polypeptide(L)'
;MMVNEGTLFSGVMLIAAAATFFISIYTGRNRWQDVLSPTTIRMGMVFWLVAGLSALLTGTRQLFAYFGLYEIDKAIFIFGGIPSSLLVAPAIGMVVFILSGNKTKASVSTTLFALFAFGVFVASAAGGIAGPQVTYWGTGYVLSNELAKTMLLLGIFVPGIAASSIMLLFGKYSGSSASESSLTYSALAMAILISALSLEMIVGGGNAELLLSFRGLVALSAFLVFKAYVSGTTARLSPRSSARNTPLRSA
;
A
#
# COMPACT_ATOMS: atom_id res chain seq x y z
N MET A 1 31.86 15.51 2.86
CA MET A 1 30.49 14.97 2.81
C MET A 1 30.60 13.46 2.63
N MET A 2 30.17 12.66 3.60
CA MET A 2 30.11 11.20 3.37
C MET A 2 28.94 10.93 2.44
N VAL A 3 29.26 10.43 1.25
CA VAL A 3 28.28 9.90 0.30
C VAL A 3 27.66 8.66 0.94
N ASN A 4 26.37 8.73 1.28
CA ASN A 4 25.70 7.63 1.96
C ASN A 4 25.07 6.69 0.93
N GLU A 5 25.86 5.73 0.44
CA GLU A 5 25.43 4.77 -0.59
C GLU A 5 24.16 4.00 -0.19
N GLY A 6 23.97 3.74 1.11
CA GLY A 6 22.75 3.12 1.63
C GLY A 6 21.49 3.97 1.41
N THR A 7 21.59 5.30 1.49
CA THR A 7 20.49 6.22 1.20
C THR A 7 20.09 6.18 -0.28
N LEU A 8 21.09 6.13 -1.18
CA LEU A 8 20.85 5.97 -2.62
C LEU A 8 20.15 4.65 -2.92
N PHE A 9 20.67 3.55 -2.37
CA PHE A 9 20.09 2.22 -2.52
C PHE A 9 18.64 2.17 -2.03
N SER A 10 18.37 2.72 -0.85
CA SER A 10 17.04 2.85 -0.26
C SER A 10 16.08 3.64 -1.16
N GLY A 11 16.55 4.76 -1.73
CA GLY A 11 15.80 5.57 -2.69
C GLY A 11 15.43 4.81 -3.96
N VAL A 12 16.40 4.17 -4.60
CA VAL A 12 16.20 3.39 -5.83
C VAL A 12 15.24 2.22 -5.60
N MET A 13 15.38 1.50 -4.47
CA MET A 13 14.51 0.39 -4.13
C MET A 13 13.03 0.83 -3.98
N LEU A 14 12.79 1.98 -3.35
CA LEU A 14 11.44 2.54 -3.22
C LEU A 14 10.85 2.99 -4.57
N ILE A 15 11.67 3.56 -5.46
CA ILE A 15 11.23 3.93 -6.81
C ILE A 15 10.88 2.66 -7.62
N ALA A 16 11.68 1.60 -7.50
CA ALA A 16 11.37 0.31 -8.12
C ALA A 16 10.07 -0.31 -7.56
N ALA A 17 9.85 -0.22 -6.24
CA ALA A 17 8.60 -0.62 -5.60
C ALA A 17 7.40 0.18 -6.14
N ALA A 18 7.54 1.50 -6.27
CA ALA A 18 6.51 2.37 -6.85
C ALA A 18 6.14 1.98 -8.28
N ALA A 19 7.14 1.79 -9.14
CA ALA A 19 6.92 1.34 -10.52
C ALA A 19 6.17 0.00 -10.56
N THR A 20 6.51 -0.91 -9.65
CA THR A 20 5.88 -2.23 -9.52
C THR A 20 4.40 -2.11 -9.11
N PHE A 21 4.06 -1.22 -8.18
CA PHE A 21 2.65 -0.92 -7.84
C PHE A 21 1.89 -0.36 -9.05
N PHE A 22 2.46 0.57 -9.81
CA PHE A 22 1.81 1.14 -10.99
C PHE A 22 1.59 0.12 -12.11
N ILE A 23 2.59 -0.71 -12.40
CA ILE A 23 2.48 -1.81 -13.39
C ILE A 23 1.36 -2.78 -12.99
N SER A 24 1.25 -3.08 -11.71
CA SER A 24 0.24 -3.99 -11.17
C SER A 24 -1.18 -3.46 -11.35
N ILE A 25 -1.39 -2.15 -11.16
CA ILE A 25 -2.69 -1.49 -11.42
C ILE A 25 -3.05 -1.58 -12.91
N TYR A 26 -2.08 -1.33 -13.79
CA TYR A 26 -2.28 -1.35 -15.24
C TYR A 26 -2.64 -2.76 -15.75
N THR A 27 -1.93 -3.78 -15.28
CA THR A 27 -2.11 -5.18 -15.72
C THR A 27 -3.30 -5.89 -15.06
N GLY A 28 -3.74 -5.39 -13.89
CA GLY A 28 -4.59 -6.14 -12.98
C GLY A 28 -6.11 -6.05 -13.15
N ARG A 29 -6.59 -5.16 -14.01
CA ARG A 29 -7.99 -4.71 -14.03
C ARG A 29 -9.05 -5.77 -14.27
N ASN A 30 -8.69 -6.87 -14.93
CA ASN A 30 -9.64 -7.89 -15.36
C ASN A 30 -9.60 -9.17 -14.51
N ARG A 31 -8.67 -9.32 -13.55
CA ARG A 31 -8.47 -10.59 -12.84
C ARG A 31 -9.43 -10.84 -11.69
N TRP A 32 -9.95 -9.78 -11.10
CA TRP A 32 -10.80 -9.87 -9.92
C TRP A 32 -12.28 -9.72 -10.24
N GLN A 33 -12.65 -9.54 -11.51
CA GLN A 33 -14.04 -9.26 -11.91
C GLN A 33 -14.99 -10.43 -11.60
N ASP A 34 -14.47 -11.65 -11.55
CA ASP A 34 -15.24 -12.85 -11.27
C ASP A 34 -15.56 -13.04 -9.78
N VAL A 35 -14.89 -12.29 -8.88
CA VAL A 35 -14.93 -12.51 -7.42
C VAL A 35 -15.25 -11.24 -6.64
N LEU A 36 -14.70 -10.11 -7.06
CA LEU A 36 -14.87 -8.82 -6.41
C LEU A 36 -15.80 -7.93 -7.22
N SER A 37 -16.60 -7.14 -6.50
CA SER A 37 -17.41 -6.12 -7.15
C SER A 37 -16.55 -5.07 -7.87
N PRO A 38 -17.06 -4.42 -8.93
CA PRO A 38 -16.33 -3.33 -9.60
C PRO A 38 -15.93 -2.18 -8.65
N THR A 39 -16.72 -1.92 -7.61
CA THR A 39 -16.42 -0.90 -6.60
C THR A 39 -15.20 -1.30 -5.76
N THR A 40 -15.17 -2.54 -5.29
CA THR A 40 -14.07 -3.11 -4.51
C THR A 40 -12.77 -3.09 -5.29
N ILE A 41 -12.82 -3.45 -6.58
CA ILE A 41 -11.66 -3.40 -7.49
C ILE A 41 -11.15 -1.96 -7.63
N ARG A 42 -12.04 -0.98 -7.85
CA ARG A 42 -11.64 0.43 -7.94
C ARG A 42 -10.99 0.92 -6.65
N MET A 43 -11.52 0.57 -5.49
CA MET A 43 -10.93 0.93 -4.21
C MET A 43 -9.55 0.30 -4.01
N GLY A 44 -9.38 -0.97 -4.38
CA GLY A 44 -8.07 -1.62 -4.39
C GLY A 44 -7.07 -0.94 -5.34
N MET A 45 -7.50 -0.51 -6.52
CA MET A 45 -6.66 0.25 -7.45
C MET A 45 -6.24 1.60 -6.88
N VAL A 46 -7.18 2.33 -6.27
CA VAL A 46 -6.87 3.61 -5.61
C VAL A 46 -5.90 3.39 -4.46
N PHE A 47 -6.07 2.34 -3.66
CA PHE A 47 -5.11 1.97 -2.61
C PHE A 47 -3.69 1.78 -3.17
N TRP A 48 -3.54 0.95 -4.21
CA TRP A 48 -2.22 0.70 -4.80
C TRP A 48 -1.64 1.92 -5.49
N LEU A 49 -2.48 2.79 -6.06
CA LEU A 49 -2.06 4.05 -6.69
C LEU A 49 -1.46 4.98 -5.63
N VAL A 50 -2.15 5.12 -4.50
CA VAL A 50 -1.70 5.94 -3.38
C VAL A 50 -0.43 5.34 -2.76
N ALA A 51 -0.35 4.02 -2.59
CA ALA A 51 0.86 3.33 -2.13
C ALA A 51 2.06 3.59 -3.06
N GLY A 52 1.86 3.47 -4.37
CA GLY A 52 2.88 3.75 -5.38
C GLY A 52 3.35 5.20 -5.34
N LEU A 53 2.43 6.16 -5.22
CA LEU A 53 2.77 7.58 -5.12
C LEU A 53 3.55 7.89 -3.84
N SER A 54 3.15 7.33 -2.70
CA SER A 54 3.88 7.47 -1.43
C SER A 54 5.28 6.88 -1.50
N ALA A 55 5.44 5.68 -2.09
CA ALA A 55 6.74 5.06 -2.30
C ALA A 55 7.62 5.88 -3.25
N LEU A 56 7.05 6.43 -4.33
CA LEU A 56 7.78 7.26 -5.29
C LEU A 56 8.31 8.54 -4.64
N LEU A 57 7.47 9.26 -3.89
CA LEU A 57 7.87 10.49 -3.20
C LEU A 57 8.91 10.19 -2.12
N THR A 58 8.73 9.09 -1.38
CA THR A 58 9.71 8.63 -0.39
C THR A 58 11.02 8.20 -1.04
N GLY A 59 11.01 7.57 -2.21
CA GLY A 59 12.25 7.24 -2.92
C GLY A 59 12.95 8.49 -3.45
N THR A 60 12.18 9.41 -4.03
CA THR A 60 12.68 10.68 -4.59
C THR A 60 13.34 11.54 -3.53
N ARG A 61 12.73 11.67 -2.34
CA ARG A 61 13.32 12.47 -1.24
C ARG A 61 14.66 11.90 -0.76
N GLN A 62 14.82 10.57 -0.77
CA GLN A 62 16.10 9.92 -0.44
C GLN A 62 17.18 10.24 -1.47
N LEU A 63 16.83 10.32 -2.76
CA LEU A 63 17.78 10.77 -3.80
C LEU A 63 18.23 12.21 -3.54
N PHE A 64 17.32 13.12 -3.22
CA PHE A 64 17.69 14.50 -2.90
C PHE A 64 18.56 14.59 -1.63
N ALA A 65 18.25 13.81 -0.61
CA ALA A 65 19.07 13.72 0.59
C ALA A 65 20.48 13.17 0.32
N TYR A 66 20.63 12.21 -0.60
CA TYR A 66 21.93 11.70 -1.05
C TYR A 66 22.79 12.80 -1.68
N PHE A 67 22.18 13.69 -2.47
CA PHE A 67 22.86 14.85 -3.05
C PHE A 67 23.06 16.02 -2.07
N GLY A 68 22.72 15.86 -0.79
CA GLY A 68 22.83 16.91 0.22
C GLY A 68 21.77 18.02 0.09
N LEU A 69 20.74 17.83 -0.72
CA LEU A 69 19.66 18.80 -0.98
C LEU A 69 18.53 18.66 0.07
N TYR A 70 18.87 18.89 1.34
CA TYR A 70 17.98 18.61 2.48
C TYR A 70 16.71 19.47 2.52
N GLU A 71 16.74 20.71 2.03
CA GLU A 71 15.54 21.55 1.94
C GLU A 71 14.52 20.96 0.94
N ILE A 72 15.01 20.36 -0.15
CA ILE A 72 14.16 19.69 -1.14
C ILE A 72 13.62 18.38 -0.56
N ASP A 73 14.45 17.59 0.14
CA ASP A 73 13.99 16.40 0.87
C ASP A 73 12.86 16.75 1.85
N LYS A 74 13.01 17.82 2.63
CA LYS A 74 11.98 18.29 3.57
C LYS A 74 10.70 18.72 2.88
N ALA A 75 10.80 19.47 1.78
CA ALA A 75 9.62 19.85 1.00
C ALA A 75 8.88 18.61 0.47
N ILE A 76 9.61 17.64 -0.09
CA ILE A 76 9.03 16.39 -0.59
C ILE A 76 8.47 15.54 0.55
N PHE A 77 9.08 15.54 1.74
CA PHE A 77 8.51 14.89 2.92
C PHE A 77 7.13 15.46 3.28
N ILE A 78 6.99 16.79 3.28
CA ILE A 78 5.71 17.46 3.56
C ILE A 78 4.66 17.12 2.50
N PHE A 79 5.01 17.24 1.21
CA PHE A 79 4.08 16.91 0.11
C PHE A 79 3.75 15.42 0.06
N GLY A 80 4.74 14.55 0.33
CA GLY A 80 4.60 13.10 0.32
C GLY A 80 3.87 12.53 1.54
N GLY A 81 3.78 13.29 2.63
CA GLY A 81 2.93 12.94 3.77
C GLY A 81 1.44 12.96 3.43
N ILE A 82 1.01 13.74 2.42
CA ILE A 82 -0.38 13.81 1.96
C ILE A 82 -0.85 12.46 1.40
N PRO A 83 -0.27 11.90 0.32
CA PRO A 83 -0.70 10.59 -0.18
C PRO A 83 -0.50 9.49 0.87
N SER A 84 0.54 9.57 1.70
CA SER A 84 0.77 8.60 2.78
C SER A 84 -0.37 8.58 3.81
N SER A 85 -0.88 9.74 4.21
CA SER A 85 -2.03 9.84 5.12
C SER A 85 -3.33 9.36 4.47
N LEU A 86 -3.49 9.53 3.15
CA LEU A 86 -4.68 9.11 2.42
C LEU A 86 -4.76 7.60 2.14
N LEU A 87 -3.69 6.84 2.38
CA LEU A 87 -3.64 5.40 2.10
C LEU A 87 -4.76 4.60 2.80
N VAL A 88 -5.20 5.07 3.98
CA VAL A 88 -6.28 4.45 4.75
C VAL A 88 -7.65 4.54 4.06
N ALA A 89 -7.94 5.66 3.39
CA ALA A 89 -9.28 5.96 2.91
C ALA A 89 -9.83 4.87 1.97
N PRO A 90 -9.11 4.40 0.92
CA PRO A 90 -9.61 3.33 0.07
C PRO A 90 -9.76 1.99 0.80
N ALA A 91 -8.95 1.71 1.82
CA ALA A 91 -9.09 0.49 2.65
C ALA A 91 -10.40 0.53 3.45
N ILE A 92 -10.74 1.67 4.06
CA ILE A 92 -12.03 1.85 4.75
C ILE A 92 -13.19 1.74 3.78
N GLY A 93 -13.10 2.38 2.62
CA GLY A 93 -14.10 2.27 1.57
C GLY A 93 -14.37 0.82 1.21
N MET A 94 -13.30 0.04 1.02
CA MET A 94 -13.39 -1.39 0.72
C MET A 94 -14.12 -2.15 1.83
N VAL A 95 -13.74 -1.97 3.08
CA VAL A 95 -14.37 -2.61 4.25
C VAL A 95 -15.85 -2.23 4.35
N VAL A 96 -16.19 -0.94 4.31
CA VAL A 96 -17.57 -0.47 4.42
C VAL A 96 -18.43 -0.97 3.26
N PHE A 97 -17.90 -0.97 2.04
CA PHE A 97 -18.62 -1.49 0.89
C PHE A 97 -18.94 -2.98 1.05
N ILE A 98 -17.97 -3.77 1.52
CA ILE A 98 -18.13 -5.21 1.68
C ILE A 98 -19.14 -5.53 2.78
N LEU A 99 -19.10 -4.79 3.90
CA LEU A 99 -20.03 -5.00 5.01
C LEU A 99 -21.46 -4.51 4.72
N SER A 100 -21.61 -3.39 4.00
CA SER A 100 -22.91 -2.75 3.80
C SER A 100 -23.57 -3.04 2.46
N GLY A 101 -22.82 -3.51 1.46
CA GLY A 101 -23.24 -3.64 0.07
C GLY A 101 -23.56 -2.31 -0.63
N ASN A 102 -23.36 -1.15 0.03
CA ASN A 102 -23.84 0.14 -0.44
C ASN A 102 -22.70 1.05 -0.91
N LYS A 103 -22.69 1.36 -2.22
CA LYS A 103 -21.67 2.21 -2.86
C LYS A 103 -21.62 3.62 -2.27
N THR A 104 -22.79 4.20 -1.98
CA THR A 104 -22.91 5.55 -1.42
C THR A 104 -22.32 5.60 -0.02
N LYS A 105 -22.69 4.65 0.85
CA LYS A 105 -22.11 4.56 2.22
C LYS A 105 -20.59 4.43 2.16
N ALA A 106 -20.09 3.54 1.31
CA ALA A 106 -18.65 3.34 1.15
C ALA A 106 -17.92 4.59 0.64
N SER A 107 -18.49 5.29 -0.35
CA SER A 107 -17.93 6.54 -0.89
C SER A 107 -17.92 7.66 0.15
N VAL A 108 -19.00 7.80 0.92
CA VAL A 108 -19.10 8.79 2.00
C VAL A 108 -18.06 8.49 3.08
N SER A 109 -17.97 7.25 3.55
CA SER A 109 -16.96 6.85 4.53
C SER A 109 -15.53 7.06 4.03
N THR A 110 -15.24 6.73 2.77
CA THR A 110 -13.93 6.98 2.14
C THR A 110 -13.58 8.47 2.19
N THR A 111 -14.53 9.32 1.82
CA THR A 111 -14.33 10.78 1.77
C THR A 111 -14.13 11.36 3.17
N LEU A 112 -14.97 10.97 4.14
CA LEU A 112 -14.86 11.43 5.52
C LEU A 112 -13.53 11.03 6.15
N PHE A 113 -13.08 9.79 5.92
CA PHE A 113 -11.79 9.34 6.43
C PHE A 113 -10.60 9.95 5.69
N ALA A 114 -10.73 10.25 4.39
CA ALA A 114 -9.71 11.00 3.67
C ALA A 114 -9.54 12.41 4.27
N LEU A 115 -10.64 13.11 4.54
CA LEU A 115 -10.62 14.43 5.18
C LEU A 115 -10.07 14.35 6.61
N PHE A 116 -10.47 13.35 7.38
CA PHE A 116 -9.96 13.12 8.72
C PHE A 116 -8.44 12.84 8.71
N ALA A 117 -7.97 11.91 7.88
CA ALA A 117 -6.55 11.56 7.81
C ALA A 117 -5.70 12.75 7.33
N PHE A 118 -6.18 13.52 6.36
CA PHE A 118 -5.54 14.76 5.92
C PHE A 118 -5.50 15.80 7.06
N GLY A 119 -6.61 16.00 7.78
CA GLY A 119 -6.67 16.91 8.92
C GLY A 119 -5.70 16.52 10.03
N VAL A 120 -5.61 15.22 10.35
CA VAL A 120 -4.64 14.68 11.32
C VAL A 120 -3.21 14.91 10.84
N PHE A 121 -2.91 14.69 9.56
CA PHE A 121 -1.60 14.99 8.99
C PHE A 121 -1.24 16.49 9.11
N VAL A 122 -2.15 17.39 8.73
CA VAL A 122 -1.96 18.85 8.84
C VAL A 122 -1.73 19.26 10.29
N ALA A 123 -2.53 18.75 11.22
CA ALA A 123 -2.35 19.01 12.65
C ALA A 123 -1.01 18.47 13.18
N SER A 124 -0.54 17.34 12.64
CA SER A 124 0.78 16.79 12.98
C SER A 124 1.91 17.68 12.48
N ALA A 125 1.80 18.16 11.23
CA ALA A 125 2.80 19.04 10.62
C ALA A 125 2.83 20.44 11.26
N ALA A 126 1.67 20.96 11.67
CA ALA A 126 1.55 22.25 12.35
C ALA A 126 2.19 22.25 13.75
N GLY A 127 2.27 21.10 14.43
CA GLY A 127 3.00 20.95 15.69
C GLY A 127 4.52 21.11 15.54
N GLY A 128 5.03 21.14 14.31
CA GLY A 128 6.46 21.20 14.00
C GLY A 128 6.99 19.86 13.49
N ILE A 129 7.99 19.96 12.61
CA ILE A 129 8.68 18.81 12.02
C ILE A 129 10.16 18.91 12.42
N ALA A 130 10.64 17.92 13.16
CA ALA A 130 12.05 17.80 13.53
C ALA A 130 12.80 16.92 12.51
N GLY A 131 13.99 17.35 12.09
CA GLY A 131 14.84 16.63 11.12
C GLY A 131 15.46 17.55 10.05
N PRO A 132 16.14 16.97 9.02
CA PRO A 132 16.27 15.54 8.78
C PRO A 132 17.25 14.85 9.73
N GLN A 133 16.85 13.71 10.28
CA GLN A 133 17.79 12.75 10.83
C GLN A 133 18.35 11.93 9.67
N VAL A 134 19.61 12.20 9.31
CA VAL A 134 20.30 11.48 8.24
C VAL A 134 20.99 10.25 8.83
N THR A 135 20.63 9.07 8.32
CA THR A 135 21.26 7.80 8.67
C THR A 135 21.93 7.19 7.44
N TYR A 136 22.66 6.07 7.62
CA TYR A 136 23.26 5.33 6.51
C TYR A 136 22.22 4.88 5.46
N TRP A 137 21.00 4.54 5.90
CA TRP A 137 19.95 3.95 5.06
C TRP A 137 18.85 4.93 4.64
N GLY A 138 19.02 6.21 4.96
CA GLY A 138 18.13 7.27 4.52
C GLY A 138 17.90 8.39 5.54
N THR A 139 17.01 9.30 5.19
CA THR A 139 16.54 10.37 6.06
C THR A 139 15.19 10.06 6.67
N GLY A 140 15.00 10.48 7.92
CA GLY A 140 13.71 10.48 8.59
C GLY A 140 13.38 11.83 9.21
N TYR A 141 12.09 12.08 9.36
CA TYR A 141 11.54 13.25 10.02
C TYR A 141 10.63 12.79 11.15
N VAL A 142 10.67 13.51 12.26
CA VAL A 142 9.84 13.21 13.43
C VAL A 142 8.78 14.29 13.54
N LEU A 143 7.52 13.86 13.58
CA LEU A 143 6.38 14.71 13.89
C LEU A 143 6.33 14.89 15.40
N SER A 144 6.24 16.12 15.88
CA SER A 144 6.27 16.44 17.32
C SER A 144 4.99 16.07 18.07
N ASN A 145 3.86 15.97 17.35
CA ASN A 145 2.55 15.73 17.96
C ASN A 145 2.26 14.22 18.08
N GLU A 146 2.54 13.66 19.26
CA GLU A 146 2.34 12.23 19.58
C GLU A 146 0.88 11.79 19.47
N LEU A 147 -0.08 12.66 19.81
CA LEU A 147 -1.51 12.34 19.69
C LEU A 147 -1.90 12.17 18.21
N ALA A 148 -1.48 13.12 17.37
CA ALA A 148 -1.79 13.08 15.94
C ALA A 148 -1.07 11.91 15.23
N LYS A 149 0.18 11.61 15.65
CA LYS A 149 0.90 10.41 15.24
C LYS A 149 0.14 9.13 15.60
N THR A 150 -0.36 9.02 16.83
CA THR A 150 -1.14 7.87 17.30
C THR A 150 -2.46 7.72 16.54
N MET A 151 -3.17 8.82 16.29
CA MET A 151 -4.40 8.82 15.50
C MET A 151 -4.16 8.38 14.06
N LEU A 152 -3.07 8.86 13.43
CA LEU A 152 -2.70 8.45 12.08
C LEU A 152 -2.32 6.96 12.04
N LEU A 153 -1.60 6.48 13.06
CA LEU A 153 -1.20 5.08 13.18
C LEU A 153 -2.42 4.15 13.31
N LEU A 154 -3.34 4.45 14.23
CA LEU A 154 -4.59 3.71 14.38
C LEU A 154 -5.43 3.77 13.11
N GLY A 155 -5.47 4.95 12.48
CA GLY A 155 -6.10 5.18 11.19
C GLY A 155 -5.54 4.27 10.11
N ILE A 156 -4.23 4.12 9.98
CA ILE A 156 -3.63 3.28 8.93
C ILE A 156 -3.73 1.79 9.27
N PHE A 157 -3.43 1.42 10.51
CA PHE A 157 -3.23 0.03 10.90
C PHE A 157 -4.54 -0.78 10.91
N VAL A 158 -5.58 -0.30 11.61
CA VAL A 158 -6.82 -1.08 11.82
C VAL A 158 -7.55 -1.36 10.50
N PRO A 159 -7.84 -0.35 9.65
CA PRO A 159 -8.53 -0.58 8.39
C PRO A 159 -7.68 -1.33 7.37
N GLY A 160 -6.36 -1.15 7.42
CA GLY A 160 -5.43 -1.86 6.56
C GLY A 160 -5.42 -3.38 6.82
N ILE A 161 -5.34 -3.77 8.09
CA ILE A 161 -5.43 -5.18 8.49
C ILE A 161 -6.82 -5.76 8.19
N ALA A 162 -7.89 -4.99 8.42
CA ALA A 162 -9.25 -5.41 8.09
C ALA A 162 -9.43 -5.65 6.58
N ALA A 163 -8.98 -4.72 5.73
CA ALA A 163 -9.06 -4.86 4.28
C ALA A 163 -8.26 -6.07 3.77
N SER A 164 -7.03 -6.27 4.28
CA SER A 164 -6.22 -7.46 3.98
C SER A 164 -6.96 -8.76 4.36
N SER A 165 -7.51 -8.82 5.56
CA SER A 165 -8.21 -10.01 6.06
C SER A 165 -9.42 -10.36 5.20
N ILE A 166 -10.18 -9.34 4.77
CA ILE A 166 -11.31 -9.51 3.87
C ILE A 166 -10.86 -10.01 2.50
N MET A 167 -9.77 -9.48 1.94
CA MET A 167 -9.23 -9.96 0.66
C MET A 167 -8.79 -11.43 0.74
N LEU A 168 -8.19 -11.87 1.85
CA LEU A 168 -7.87 -13.28 2.09
C LEU A 168 -9.13 -14.16 2.08
N LEU A 169 -10.19 -13.71 2.75
CA LEU A 169 -11.47 -14.43 2.77
C LEU A 169 -12.04 -14.57 1.36
N PHE A 170 -12.08 -13.50 0.57
CA PHE A 170 -12.53 -13.58 -0.83
C PHE A 170 -11.65 -14.51 -1.68
N GLY A 171 -10.33 -14.54 -1.43
CA GLY A 171 -9.43 -15.49 -2.07
C GLY A 171 -9.88 -16.94 -1.83
N LYS A 172 -10.06 -17.30 -0.57
CA LYS A 172 -10.48 -18.65 -0.13
C LYS A 172 -11.83 -19.07 -0.71
N TYR A 173 -12.77 -18.14 -0.88
CA TYR A 173 -14.11 -18.42 -1.41
C TYR A 173 -14.26 -18.20 -2.91
N SER A 174 -13.18 -17.88 -3.64
CA SER A 174 -13.26 -17.55 -5.08
C SER A 174 -13.57 -18.72 -6.00
N GLY A 175 -13.41 -19.97 -5.54
CA GLY A 175 -13.61 -21.18 -6.35
C GLY A 175 -12.61 -21.39 -7.50
N SER A 176 -11.71 -20.44 -7.74
CA SER A 176 -10.68 -20.48 -8.78
C SER A 176 -9.30 -20.35 -8.16
N SER A 177 -8.45 -21.36 -8.33
CA SER A 177 -7.08 -21.35 -7.81
C SER A 177 -6.25 -20.12 -8.27
N ALA A 178 -6.53 -19.61 -9.47
CA ALA A 178 -5.88 -18.40 -9.99
C ALA A 178 -6.36 -17.12 -9.28
N SER A 179 -7.65 -17.02 -8.94
CA SER A 179 -8.15 -15.85 -8.20
C SER A 179 -7.82 -15.94 -6.71
N GLU A 180 -7.83 -17.14 -6.15
CA GLU A 180 -7.43 -17.41 -4.76
C GLU A 180 -5.99 -16.96 -4.52
N SER A 181 -5.05 -17.42 -5.35
CA SER A 181 -3.64 -17.03 -5.25
C SER A 181 -3.44 -15.53 -5.45
N SER A 182 -4.09 -14.93 -6.45
CA SER A 182 -4.00 -13.48 -6.71
C SER A 182 -4.48 -12.64 -5.52
N LEU A 183 -5.66 -12.93 -4.98
CA LEU A 183 -6.20 -12.20 -3.83
C LEU A 183 -5.38 -12.43 -2.56
N THR A 184 -4.86 -13.65 -2.36
CA THR A 184 -3.98 -13.98 -1.24
C THR A 184 -2.69 -13.17 -1.29
N TYR A 185 -2.02 -13.11 -2.44
CA TYR A 185 -0.81 -12.30 -2.60
C TYR A 185 -1.09 -10.81 -2.42
N SER A 186 -2.19 -10.29 -2.97
CA SER A 186 -2.55 -8.88 -2.79
C SER A 186 -2.88 -8.56 -1.33
N ALA A 187 -3.54 -9.45 -0.62
CA ALA A 187 -3.84 -9.27 0.80
C ALA A 187 -2.57 -9.28 1.65
N LEU A 188 -1.71 -10.27 1.45
CA LEU A 188 -0.43 -10.37 2.15
C LEU A 188 0.43 -9.12 1.90
N ALA A 189 0.47 -8.65 0.64
CA ALA A 189 1.17 -7.43 0.30
C ALA A 189 0.62 -6.20 1.03
N MET A 190 -0.70 -6.09 1.14
CA MET A 190 -1.38 -5.00 1.83
C MET A 190 -1.05 -5.02 3.33
N ALA A 191 -1.13 -6.19 3.98
CA ALA A 191 -0.75 -6.35 5.38
C ALA A 191 0.71 -5.94 5.63
N ILE A 192 1.64 -6.45 4.82
CA ILE A 192 3.08 -6.13 4.96
C ILE A 192 3.33 -4.64 4.80
N LEU A 193 2.72 -4.00 3.78
CA LEU A 193 2.88 -2.56 3.55
C LEU A 193 2.38 -1.74 4.74
N ILE A 194 1.16 -2.00 5.20
CA ILE A 194 0.55 -1.27 6.32
C ILE A 194 1.36 -1.49 7.60
N SER A 195 1.81 -2.71 7.88
CA SER A 195 2.68 -2.99 9.02
C SER A 195 4.01 -2.24 8.93
N ALA A 196 4.67 -2.26 7.77
CA ALA A 196 5.94 -1.57 7.56
C ALA A 196 5.80 -0.05 7.75
N LEU A 197 4.79 0.56 7.14
CA LEU A 197 4.52 1.99 7.29
C LEU A 197 4.18 2.36 8.73
N SER A 198 3.35 1.56 9.40
CA SER A 198 2.98 1.81 10.80
C SER A 198 4.20 1.73 11.72
N LEU A 199 5.02 0.69 11.57
CA LEU A 199 6.23 0.51 12.37
C LEU A 199 7.26 1.62 12.12
N GLU A 200 7.43 2.05 10.86
CA GLU A 200 8.30 3.17 10.51
C GLU A 200 7.87 4.46 11.23
N MET A 201 6.56 4.72 11.31
CA MET A 201 6.05 5.86 12.04
C MET A 201 6.32 5.74 13.55
N ILE A 202 6.13 4.56 14.16
CA ILE A 202 6.39 4.36 15.60
C ILE A 202 7.86 4.60 15.94
N VAL A 203 8.76 3.88 15.27
CA VAL A 203 10.19 3.83 15.56
C VAL A 203 10.88 5.17 15.25
N GLY A 204 10.41 5.89 14.24
CA GLY A 204 11.02 7.13 13.79
C GLY A 204 12.36 6.89 13.06
N GLY A 205 12.93 7.98 12.53
CA GLY A 205 14.12 7.93 11.66
C GLY A 205 15.47 7.64 12.34
N GLY A 206 15.49 7.39 13.65
CA GLY A 206 16.73 7.36 14.43
C GLY A 206 17.52 6.04 14.33
N ASN A 207 16.88 4.93 13.93
CA ASN A 207 17.53 3.62 13.84
C ASN A 207 17.73 3.21 12.38
N ALA A 208 18.99 3.28 11.92
CA ALA A 208 19.37 3.02 10.55
C ALA A 208 19.01 1.59 10.08
N GLU A 209 19.22 0.58 10.93
CA GLU A 209 18.97 -0.82 10.57
C GLU A 209 17.48 -1.13 10.43
N LEU A 210 16.65 -0.52 11.28
CA LEU A 210 15.19 -0.64 11.20
C LEU A 210 14.66 0.05 9.94
N LEU A 211 15.22 1.20 9.56
CA LEU A 211 14.91 1.88 8.30
C LEU A 211 15.12 0.96 7.10
N LEU A 212 16.27 0.28 6.99
CA LEU A 212 16.50 -0.67 5.90
C LEU A 212 15.45 -1.79 5.89
N SER A 213 15.15 -2.34 7.07
CA SER A 213 14.17 -3.41 7.23
C SER A 213 12.79 -3.00 6.72
N PHE A 214 12.32 -1.79 7.06
CA PHE A 214 11.04 -1.26 6.57
C PHE A 214 11.03 -1.11 5.05
N ARG A 215 12.13 -0.64 4.48
CA ARG A 215 12.25 -0.47 3.03
C ARG A 215 12.23 -1.83 2.32
N GLY A 216 12.90 -2.85 2.89
CA GLY A 216 12.83 -4.23 2.42
C GLY A 216 11.41 -4.80 2.47
N LEU A 217 10.64 -4.51 3.52
CA LEU A 217 9.23 -4.91 3.61
C LEU A 217 8.35 -4.22 2.55
N VAL A 218 8.58 -2.94 2.27
CA VAL A 218 7.87 -2.23 1.17
C VAL A 218 8.21 -2.87 -0.18
N ALA A 219 9.48 -3.21 -0.43
CA ALA A 219 9.89 -3.88 -1.66
C ALA A 219 9.28 -5.29 -1.78
N LEU A 220 9.24 -6.05 -0.68
CA LEU A 220 8.57 -7.36 -0.63
C LEU A 220 7.08 -7.23 -0.92
N SER A 221 6.40 -6.24 -0.33
CA SER A 221 4.99 -5.94 -0.64
C SER A 221 4.81 -5.69 -2.13
N ALA A 222 5.62 -4.82 -2.73
CA ALA A 222 5.56 -4.54 -4.17
C ALA A 222 5.74 -5.80 -5.03
N PHE A 223 6.71 -6.67 -4.68
CA PHE A 223 6.91 -7.95 -5.35
C PHE A 223 5.68 -8.88 -5.25
N LEU A 224 5.06 -8.95 -4.08
CA LEU A 224 3.85 -9.75 -3.88
C LEU A 224 2.66 -9.20 -4.67
N VAL A 225 2.49 -7.88 -4.75
CA VAL A 225 1.50 -7.26 -5.62
C VAL A 225 1.77 -7.62 -7.08
N PHE A 226 3.02 -7.54 -7.53
CA PHE A 226 3.37 -7.97 -8.88
C PHE A 226 3.00 -9.43 -9.14
N LYS A 227 3.31 -10.33 -8.20
CA LYS A 227 2.90 -11.73 -8.29
C LYS A 227 1.38 -11.88 -8.35
N ALA A 228 0.64 -11.13 -7.53
CA ALA A 228 -0.82 -11.13 -7.54
C ALA A 228 -1.38 -10.80 -8.93
N TYR A 229 -0.79 -9.83 -9.62
CA TYR A 229 -1.32 -9.31 -10.88
C TYR A 229 -0.67 -9.88 -12.15
N VAL A 230 0.53 -10.48 -12.06
CA VAL A 230 1.28 -11.00 -13.22
C VAL A 230 1.40 -12.53 -13.21
N SER A 231 1.46 -13.24 -12.08
CA SER A 231 1.74 -14.69 -12.11
C SER A 231 0.61 -15.53 -12.72
N GLY A 232 -0.66 -15.10 -12.59
CA GLY A 232 -1.81 -15.77 -13.23
C GLY A 232 -1.91 -15.67 -14.77
N THR A 233 -0.94 -15.07 -15.48
CA THR A 233 -0.97 -15.01 -16.96
C THR A 233 -0.66 -16.35 -17.60
N THR A 234 0.13 -17.19 -16.92
CA THR A 234 0.49 -18.55 -17.40
C THR A 234 -0.66 -19.54 -17.26
N ALA A 235 -1.62 -19.31 -16.35
CA ALA A 235 -2.72 -20.25 -16.12
C ALA A 235 -3.81 -20.23 -17.22
N ARG A 236 -3.92 -19.16 -18.03
CA ARG A 236 -4.90 -19.08 -19.13
C ARG A 236 -4.46 -19.78 -20.42
N LEU A 237 -3.24 -20.31 -20.46
CA LEU A 237 -2.71 -21.05 -21.61
C LEU A 237 -2.91 -22.57 -21.48
N SER A 238 -3.49 -23.08 -20.39
CA SER A 238 -3.98 -24.46 -20.42
C SER A 238 -5.30 -24.48 -21.20
N PRO A 239 -5.43 -25.32 -22.25
CA PRO A 239 -6.71 -25.53 -22.88
C PRO A 239 -7.65 -26.03 -21.79
N ARG A 240 -8.78 -25.33 -21.59
CA ARG A 240 -9.92 -25.90 -20.87
C ARG A 240 -10.20 -27.23 -21.54
N SER A 241 -9.86 -28.34 -20.88
CA SER A 241 -10.29 -29.65 -21.35
C SER A 241 -11.81 -29.66 -21.27
N SER A 242 -12.41 -29.56 -22.44
CA SER A 242 -13.83 -29.79 -22.68
C SER A 242 -14.12 -31.27 -22.39
N ALA A 243 -14.27 -31.64 -21.12
CA ALA A 243 -14.66 -33.00 -20.77
C ALA A 243 -15.32 -33.06 -19.39
N ARG A 244 -16.56 -32.57 -19.31
CA ARG A 244 -17.61 -33.24 -18.54
C ARG A 244 -19.00 -32.73 -18.95
N ASN A 245 -19.38 -33.10 -20.17
CA ASN A 245 -20.77 -33.38 -20.46
C ASN A 245 -20.94 -34.90 -20.35
N THR A 246 -21.65 -35.36 -19.33
CA THR A 246 -22.61 -36.45 -19.52
C THR A 246 -23.81 -36.20 -18.62
N PRO A 247 -25.02 -36.11 -19.19
CA PRO A 247 -26.25 -36.11 -18.44
C PRO A 247 -26.61 -37.57 -18.12
N LEU A 248 -26.96 -37.87 -16.88
CA LEU A 248 -27.76 -39.07 -16.59
C LEU A 248 -29.09 -38.61 -16.02
N ARG A 249 -30.05 -38.52 -16.95
CA ARG A 249 -31.48 -38.57 -16.69
C ARG A 249 -31.86 -40.00 -16.29
N SER A 250 -32.78 -40.07 -15.32
CA SER A 250 -33.77 -41.13 -15.02
C SER A 250 -33.30 -42.56 -14.70
N ALA A 251 -33.51 -42.97 -13.46
CA ALA A 251 -34.56 -43.93 -13.10
C ALA A 251 -35.28 -43.44 -11.84
#